data_AF-A0A0G0UGZ5-F1
#
_entry.id   AF-A0A0G0UGZ5-F1
#
_cell.length_a   1.000
_cell.length_b   1.000
_cell.length_c   1.000
_cell.angle_alpha   90.00
_cell.angle_beta   90.00
_cell.angle_gamma   90.00
#
_symmetry.space_group_name_H-M   'P 1'
#
loop_
_entity.id
_entity.type
_entity.pdbx_description
1 polymer ?
#
loop_
_entity_poly.entity_id
_entity_poly.type
_entity_poly.pdbx_seq_one_letter_code
_entity_poly.pdbx_strand_id
1 'polypeptide(L)'
;ITQDGAPVDLTGATVKFYMKDSTTGSVKINGSVCTITDATKGKCRYVWAAGDTNTVGTYLGEVEVTFPDTKIQTGYKQMTIIIRDDI
;
A
#
# COMPACT_ATOMS: atom_id res chain seq x y z
N ILE A 1 -6.49 0.35 -7.09
CA ILE A 1 -6.82 -1.01 -6.63
C ILE A 1 -7.77 -1.62 -7.64
N THR A 2 -7.34 -2.70 -8.29
CA THR A 2 -8.11 -3.39 -9.33
C THR A 2 -8.06 -4.89 -9.07
N GLN A 3 -9.13 -5.59 -9.38
CA GLN A 3 -9.25 -7.04 -9.33
C GLN A 3 -9.82 -7.51 -10.67
N ASP A 4 -9.17 -8.49 -11.31
CA ASP A 4 -9.59 -9.06 -12.61
C ASP A 4 -9.84 -8.01 -13.70
N GLY A 5 -9.05 -6.93 -13.70
CA GLY A 5 -9.16 -5.82 -14.65
C GLY A 5 -10.23 -4.78 -14.33
N ALA A 6 -11.02 -4.96 -13.27
CA ALA A 6 -12.04 -4.01 -12.81
C ALA A 6 -11.59 -3.22 -11.56
N PRO A 7 -11.97 -1.94 -11.42
CA PRO A 7 -11.77 -1.19 -10.17
C PRO A 7 -12.53 -1.83 -9.00
N VAL A 8 -11.89 -1.86 -7.83
CA VAL A 8 -12.54 -2.26 -6.58
C VAL A 8 -13.17 -1.01 -5.94
N ASP A 9 -14.46 -1.06 -5.61
CA ASP A 9 -15.13 0.04 -4.89
C ASP A 9 -14.69 0.07 -3.43
N LEU A 10 -14.12 1.21 -3.00
CA LEU A 10 -13.60 1.42 -1.64
C LEU A 10 -14.57 2.22 -0.76
N THR A 11 -15.84 2.35 -1.15
CA THR A 11 -16.82 3.13 -0.38
C THR A 11 -16.99 2.56 1.03
N GLY A 12 -16.68 3.38 2.03
CA GLY A 12 -16.70 2.97 3.45
C GLY A 12 -15.57 2.02 3.86
N ALA A 13 -14.64 1.69 2.95
CA ALA A 13 -13.51 0.83 3.24
C ALA A 13 -12.38 1.61 3.94
N THR A 14 -11.50 0.88 4.62
CA THR A 14 -10.20 1.36 5.07
C THR A 14 -9.10 0.69 4.26
N VAL A 15 -8.11 1.46 3.82
CA VAL A 15 -6.95 0.92 3.11
C VAL A 15 -5.69 1.16 3.94
N LYS A 16 -4.91 0.11 4.16
CA LYS A 16 -3.59 0.18 4.81
C LYS A 16 -2.50 -0.20 3.84
N PHE A 17 -1.36 0.47 3.95
CA PHE A 17 -0.15 0.17 3.20
C PHE A 17 0.90 -0.46 4.12
N TYR A 18 1.55 -1.49 3.60
CA TYR A 18 2.63 -2.22 4.25
C TYR A 18 3.84 -2.19 3.33
N MET A 19 5.03 -2.17 3.92
CA MET A 19 6.28 -2.18 3.17
C MET A 19 7.34 -2.95 3.96
N LYS A 20 8.07 -3.81 3.29
CA LYS A 20 9.21 -4.54 3.85
C LYS A 20 10.40 -4.49 2.90
N ASP A 21 11.59 -4.60 3.46
CA ASP A 21 12.81 -4.79 2.70
C ASP A 21 12.70 -6.08 1.86
N SER A 22 12.98 -5.98 0.56
CA SER A 22 12.83 -7.10 -0.37
C SER A 22 13.89 -8.20 -0.18
N THR A 23 15.03 -7.86 0.43
CA THR A 23 16.17 -8.76 0.64
C THR A 23 16.11 -9.39 2.02
N THR A 24 15.91 -8.59 3.06
CA THR A 24 15.94 -9.06 4.47
C THR A 24 14.56 -9.45 4.99
N GLY A 25 13.48 -9.00 4.35
CA GLY A 25 12.11 -9.17 4.84
C GLY A 25 11.76 -8.27 6.03
N SER A 26 12.68 -7.41 6.48
CA SER A 26 12.45 -6.51 7.62
C SER A 26 11.33 -5.52 7.31
N VAL A 27 10.36 -5.38 8.22
CA VAL A 27 9.22 -4.48 8.05
C VAL A 27 9.68 -3.03 8.19
N LYS A 28 9.40 -2.21 7.17
CA LYS A 28 9.64 -0.77 7.15
C LYS A 28 8.38 0.02 7.48
N ILE A 29 7.23 -0.41 6.95
CA ILE A 29 5.90 0.15 7.24
C ILE A 29 4.97 -1.00 7.62
N ASN A 30 4.38 -0.92 8.81
CA ASN A 30 3.50 -1.95 9.35
C ASN A 30 2.03 -1.50 9.39
N GLY A 31 1.44 -1.23 8.22
CA GLY A 31 0.01 -0.97 8.10
C GLY A 31 -0.39 0.47 8.38
N SER A 32 0.15 1.41 7.59
CA SER A 32 -0.23 2.82 7.67
C SER A 32 -1.44 3.15 6.80
N VAL A 33 -2.34 4.00 7.28
CA VAL A 33 -3.60 4.31 6.58
C VAL A 33 -3.34 5.13 5.31
N CYS A 34 -3.92 4.69 4.19
CA CYS A 34 -3.97 5.43 2.94
C CYS A 34 -5.18 6.36 2.91
N THR A 35 -5.03 7.51 2.26
CA THR A 35 -6.17 8.40 1.95
C THR A 35 -6.89 7.91 0.70
N ILE A 36 -8.18 7.59 0.79
CA ILE A 36 -9.00 7.28 -0.39
C ILE A 36 -9.26 8.58 -1.16
N THR A 37 -8.95 8.59 -2.46
CA THR A 37 -9.06 9.77 -3.33
C THR A 37 -10.19 9.67 -4.35
N ASP A 38 -10.57 8.44 -4.74
CA ASP A 38 -11.74 8.16 -5.59
C ASP A 38 -12.21 6.74 -5.26
N ALA A 39 -13.22 6.62 -4.41
CA ALA A 39 -13.65 5.35 -3.84
C ALA A 39 -14.19 4.39 -4.90
N THR A 40 -15.09 4.86 -5.76
CA THR A 40 -15.75 4.04 -6.79
C THR A 40 -14.80 3.61 -7.91
N LYS A 41 -13.66 4.30 -8.08
CA LYS A 41 -12.57 3.89 -9.00
C LYS A 41 -11.41 3.19 -8.31
N GLY A 42 -11.54 2.81 -7.05
CA GLY A 42 -10.51 2.09 -6.33
C GLY A 42 -9.20 2.86 -6.16
N LYS A 43 -9.24 4.19 -6.06
CA LYS A 43 -8.04 5.03 -5.92
C LYS A 43 -7.84 5.43 -4.47
N CYS A 44 -6.64 5.18 -3.99
CA CYS A 44 -6.13 5.68 -2.73
C CYS A 44 -4.69 6.18 -2.92
N ARG A 45 -4.22 6.97 -1.97
CA ARG A 45 -2.88 7.53 -1.95
C ARG A 45 -2.26 7.30 -0.59
N TYR A 46 -1.05 6.73 -0.62
CA TYR A 46 -0.17 6.74 0.53
C TYR A 46 0.66 8.04 0.51
N VAL A 47 0.80 8.68 1.66
CA VAL A 47 1.61 9.90 1.81
C VAL A 47 2.84 9.50 2.62
N TRP A 48 4.02 9.57 1.98
CA TRP A 48 5.28 9.21 2.61
C TRP A 48 5.62 10.16 3.76
N ALA A 49 6.02 9.59 4.89
CA ALA A 49 6.70 10.29 5.97
C ALA A 49 8.22 10.22 5.78
N ALA A 50 8.96 11.13 6.41
CA ALA A 50 10.42 11.20 6.29
C ALA A 50 11.13 9.88 6.64
N GLY A 51 10.61 9.11 7.61
CA GLY A 51 11.18 7.83 8.03
C GLY A 51 10.89 6.65 7.09
N ASP A 52 9.93 6.78 6.18
CA ASP A 52 9.53 5.69 5.30
C ASP A 52 10.55 5.46 4.19
N THR A 53 11.16 6.55 3.71
CA THR A 53 12.08 6.54 2.57
C THR A 53 13.51 6.96 2.93
N ASN A 54 13.89 6.95 4.21
CA ASN A 54 15.22 7.37 4.68
C ASN A 54 16.32 6.30 4.56
N THR A 55 16.06 5.17 3.90
CA THR A 55 17.02 4.08 3.76
C THR A 55 16.97 3.55 2.34
N VAL A 56 18.07 3.70 1.61
CA VAL A 56 18.24 3.18 0.26
C VAL A 56 18.06 1.67 0.23
N GLY A 57 17.40 1.19 -0.82
CA GLY A 57 17.15 -0.23 -0.99
C GLY A 57 15.98 -0.51 -1.91
N THR A 58 15.75 -1.81 -2.12
CA THR A 58 14.56 -2.31 -2.81
C THR A 58 13.59 -2.87 -1.78
N TYR A 59 12.34 -2.47 -1.87
CA TYR A 59 11.28 -2.82 -0.95
C TYR A 59 10.10 -3.43 -1.70
N LEU A 60 9.35 -4.28 -1.01
CA LEU A 60 8.07 -4.83 -1.45
C LEU A 60 6.96 -4.14 -0.66
N GLY A 61 6.09 -3.45 -1.39
CA GLY A 61 4.89 -2.82 -0.85
C GLY A 61 3.63 -3.63 -1.16
N GLU A 62 2.67 -3.62 -0.24
CA GLU A 62 1.35 -4.19 -0.45
C GLU A 62 0.28 -3.35 0.24
N VAL A 63 -0.96 -3.49 -0.25
CA VAL A 63 -2.13 -2.85 0.37
C VAL A 63 -3.09 -3.89 0.89
N GLU A 64 -3.73 -3.57 2.01
CA GLU A 64 -4.82 -4.33 2.62
C GLU A 64 -6.06 -3.44 2.63
N VAL A 65 -7.18 -4.00 2.20
CA VAL A 65 -8.47 -3.30 2.21
C VAL A 65 -9.38 -4.00 3.22
N THR A 66 -9.95 -3.23 4.15
CA THR A 66 -11.01 -3.68 5.05
C THR A 66 -12.31 -3.02 4.62
N PHE A 67 -13.30 -3.83 4.21
CA PHE A 67 -14.61 -3.35 3.76
C PHE A 67 -15.58 -3.12 4.94
N PRO A 68 -16.68 -2.37 4.73
CA PRO A 68 -17.69 -2.12 5.78
C PRO A 68 -18.30 -3.39 6.38
N ASP A 69 -18.37 -4.47 5.60
CA ASP A 69 -18.87 -5.78 6.04
C ASP A 69 -17.80 -6.59 6.80
N THR A 70 -16.71 -5.94 7.23
CA THR A 70 -15.54 -6.49 7.92
C THR A 70 -14.71 -7.48 7.12
N LYS A 71 -15.06 -7.73 5.85
CA LYS A 71 -14.21 -8.56 5.00
C LYS A 71 -12.89 -7.85 4.77
N ILE A 72 -11.82 -8.59 4.99
CA ILE A 72 -10.46 -8.15 4.70
C ILE A 72 -10.06 -8.79 3.38
N GLN A 73 -9.62 -7.95 2.45
CA GLN A 73 -9.02 -8.40 1.21
C GLN A 73 -7.54 -8.00 1.20
N THR A 74 -6.69 -9.02 1.23
CA THR A 74 -5.24 -8.93 1.07
C THR A 74 -4.83 -9.52 -0.28
N GLY A 75 -3.55 -9.38 -0.64
CA GLY A 75 -3.01 -10.06 -1.81
C GLY A 75 -3.16 -9.28 -3.12
N TYR A 76 -3.35 -7.96 -3.07
CA TYR A 76 -3.09 -7.14 -4.25
C TYR A 76 -1.61 -7.28 -4.63
N LYS A 77 -1.34 -7.37 -5.94
CA LYS A 77 -0.01 -7.63 -6.49
C LYS A 77 1.04 -6.74 -5.81
N GLN A 78 2.08 -7.36 -5.23
CA GLN A 78 3.16 -6.63 -4.56
C GLN A 78 3.82 -5.66 -5.54
N MET A 79 4.10 -4.48 -5.03
CA MET A 79 4.75 -3.40 -5.75
C MET A 79 6.22 -3.35 -5.38
N THR A 80 7.10 -3.35 -6.38
CA THR A 80 8.52 -3.06 -6.16
C THR A 80 8.71 -1.56 -6.00
N ILE A 81 9.33 -1.16 -4.90
CA ILE A 81 9.66 0.23 -4.58
C ILE A 81 11.17 0.33 -4.46
N ILE A 82 11.78 1.27 -5.18
CA ILE A 82 13.23 1.49 -5.17
C ILE A 82 13.48 2.86 -4.57
N ILE A 83 14.12 2.90 -3.41
CA ILE A 83 14.61 4.13 -2.79
C ILE A 83 16.08 4.26 -3.19
N ARG A 84 16.43 5.41 -3.77
CA ARG A 84 17.80 5.75 -4.18
C ARG A 84 18.29 6.91 -3.32
N ASP A 85 19.61 7.00 -3.14
CA ASP A 85 20.20 8.20 -2.58
C ASP A 85 19.92 9.39 -3.49
N ASP A 86 19.88 10.57 -2.87
CA ASP A 86 19.89 11.83 -3.60
C ASP A 86 21.24 11.98 -4.30
N ILE A 87 21.23 12.50 -5.54
CA ILE A 87 22.44 12.73 -6.34
C ILE A 87 22.95 14.15 -6.11
#